data_AF-G5IMF9-F1
#
_entry.id   AF-G5IMF9-F1
#
_cell.length_a   1.000
_cell.length_b   1.000
_cell.length_c   1.000
_cell.angle_alpha   90.00
_cell.angle_beta   90.00
_cell.angle_gamma   90.00
#
_symmetry.space_group_name_H-M   'P 1'
#
loop_
_entity.id
_entity.type
_entity.pdbx_description
1 polymer ?
#
loop_
_entity_poly.entity_id
_entity_poly.type
_entity_poly.pdbx_seq_one_letter_code
_entity_poly.pdbx_strand_id
1 'polypeptide(L)'
;MLTRLKRTVAAALICGLCAGNMMTAMAATKKTETRTPITSVSIRVYSEVKSDYDVNAATLYAVSNSDDYTIGASSFDNKNKEYWEPGDVPTAKIEIHARSGYYFNKVSGAKKFDITGATYSSSKTQNDSETLILTVKLTPASGTLDAPEVAEWVGYPIGKASWEAVPYAGAYELKLNRDGTEIFSVPKVNATTYDFYPAMTQGGRYQFRVRAIPKTTEEQNYIKSGDWVYSEEIDIDDDEASNLTGNNRTNKNITPAQIGWTKDAEGWWYRNADGTYPVNAWAAINGQWYLFDYNGYMLTGWQIKDGKYYFMDSNGAMQIGWLEDGKNWYFLDNSGAMQTGWINVDGVTYYFDANGAMHKGWLLDGGKWYYMNTDNGSLTRNAYIGGYYLNSNGIWNP
;
A
#
# COMPACT_ATOMS: atom_id res chain seq x y z
N MET A 1 -34.07 -48.24 -29.50
CA MET A 1 -35.30 -48.30 -30.33
C MET A 1 -36.23 -47.20 -29.84
N LEU A 2 -36.38 -46.09 -30.57
CA LEU A 2 -37.53 -45.83 -31.49
C LEU A 2 -38.86 -46.08 -30.75
N THR A 3 -39.70 -45.09 -30.45
CA THR A 3 -40.41 -44.24 -31.43
C THR A 3 -41.11 -43.02 -30.78
N ARG A 4 -41.18 -41.94 -31.57
CA ARG A 4 -42.10 -40.79 -31.44
C ARG A 4 -43.57 -41.21 -31.56
N LEU A 5 -44.52 -40.43 -31.01
CA LEU A 5 -45.60 -39.85 -31.83
C LEU A 5 -46.38 -38.71 -31.12
N LYS A 6 -46.73 -37.71 -31.94
CA LYS A 6 -47.48 -36.47 -31.69
C LYS A 6 -49.01 -36.70 -31.72
N ARG A 7 -49.78 -35.80 -31.07
CA ARG A 7 -51.09 -35.23 -31.53
C ARG A 7 -51.28 -33.84 -30.88
N THR A 8 -51.32 -32.68 -31.57
CA THR A 8 -52.41 -32.01 -32.37
C THR A 8 -53.70 -31.71 -31.56
N VAL A 9 -54.42 -30.57 -31.61
CA VAL A 9 -54.47 -29.31 -32.41
C VAL A 9 -55.61 -28.39 -31.85
N ALA A 10 -55.52 -27.06 -32.07
CA ALA A 10 -56.58 -26.01 -32.20
C ALA A 10 -57.41 -25.56 -30.95
N ALA A 11 -57.91 -24.32 -30.82
CA ALA A 11 -58.02 -23.15 -31.71
C ALA A 11 -58.34 -21.83 -30.95
N ALA A 12 -57.88 -20.69 -31.53
CA ALA A 12 -58.55 -19.38 -31.76
C ALA A 12 -59.36 -18.66 -30.63
N LEU A 13 -59.44 -17.34 -30.46
CA LEU A 13 -59.00 -16.07 -31.10
C LEU A 13 -59.44 -14.94 -30.12
N ILE A 14 -58.83 -13.75 -30.10
CA ILE A 14 -59.51 -12.42 -30.09
C ILE A 14 -58.46 -11.31 -30.22
N CYS A 15 -58.75 -10.40 -31.16
CA CYS A 15 -58.01 -9.22 -31.57
C CYS A 15 -58.00 -8.06 -30.56
N GLY A 16 -56.96 -7.22 -30.63
CA GLY A 16 -56.97 -5.83 -30.20
C GLY A 16 -55.95 -5.02 -31.02
N LEU A 17 -56.43 -4.04 -31.78
CA LEU A 17 -55.71 -3.30 -32.81
C LEU A 17 -54.49 -2.51 -32.29
N CYS A 18 -53.35 -2.63 -32.96
CA CYS A 18 -52.29 -1.63 -32.94
C CYS A 18 -52.26 -0.94 -34.31
N ALA A 19 -52.63 0.35 -34.34
CA ALA A 19 -52.39 1.21 -35.49
C ALA A 19 -50.88 1.48 -35.59
N GLY A 20 -50.23 0.82 -36.54
CA GLY A 20 -48.82 1.04 -36.85
C GLY A 20 -48.65 2.36 -37.59
N ASN A 21 -48.00 3.33 -36.95
CA ASN A 21 -47.28 4.36 -37.68
C ASN A 21 -46.08 3.69 -38.36
N MET A 22 -46.08 3.65 -39.69
CA MET A 22 -44.92 3.27 -40.48
C MET A 22 -43.81 4.29 -40.21
N MET A 23 -42.88 3.97 -39.30
CA MET A 23 -41.55 4.54 -39.38
C MET A 23 -40.88 3.90 -40.59
N THR A 24 -40.70 4.68 -41.65
CA THR A 24 -39.76 4.38 -42.73
C THR A 24 -38.39 4.22 -42.11
N ALA A 25 -37.98 2.97 -41.86
CA ALA A 25 -36.59 2.65 -41.58
C ALA A 25 -35.79 2.98 -42.85
N MET A 26 -35.13 4.13 -42.88
CA MET A 26 -34.04 4.34 -43.82
C MET A 26 -33.00 3.26 -43.52
N ALA A 27 -32.88 2.27 -44.40
CA ALA A 27 -31.76 1.35 -44.38
C ALA A 27 -30.51 2.22 -44.55
N ALA A 28 -29.71 2.34 -43.48
CA ALA A 28 -28.40 2.98 -43.57
C ALA A 28 -27.60 2.21 -44.63
N THR A 29 -27.35 2.83 -45.78
CA THR A 29 -26.46 2.32 -46.80
C THR A 29 -25.10 2.14 -46.14
N LYS A 30 -24.69 0.88 -45.93
CA LYS A 30 -23.38 0.54 -45.40
C LYS A 30 -22.36 1.04 -46.42
N LYS A 31 -21.71 2.17 -46.12
CA LYS A 31 -20.64 2.75 -46.96
C LYS A 31 -19.61 1.63 -47.19
N THR A 32 -19.46 1.20 -48.44
CA THR A 32 -18.45 0.19 -48.78
C THR A 32 -17.09 0.83 -48.55
N GLU A 33 -16.36 0.32 -47.57
CA GLU A 33 -14.99 0.76 -47.31
C GLU A 33 -14.09 0.30 -48.45
N THR A 34 -13.50 1.25 -49.18
CA THR A 34 -12.66 1.00 -50.35
C THR A 34 -11.17 1.16 -50.06
N ARG A 35 -10.82 1.67 -48.87
CA ARG A 35 -9.43 1.84 -48.43
C ARG A 35 -8.82 0.51 -47.98
N THR A 36 -7.50 0.40 -48.04
CA THR A 36 -6.73 -0.75 -47.57
C THR A 36 -6.68 -0.79 -46.04
N PRO A 37 -7.07 -1.90 -45.38
CA PRO A 37 -7.07 -1.98 -43.92
C PRO A 37 -5.67 -2.17 -43.33
N ILE A 38 -5.26 -1.25 -42.46
CA ILE A 38 -4.14 -1.44 -41.53
C ILE A 38 -4.66 -2.25 -40.35
N THR A 39 -4.05 -3.42 -40.10
CA THR A 39 -4.50 -4.36 -39.05
C THR A 39 -3.52 -4.52 -37.88
N SER A 40 -2.31 -3.97 -38.02
CA SER A 40 -1.27 -3.90 -37.00
C SER A 40 -0.38 -2.67 -37.22
N VAL A 41 0.30 -2.24 -36.16
CA VAL A 41 1.23 -1.10 -36.16
C VAL A 41 2.59 -1.56 -35.64
N SER A 42 3.66 -1.17 -36.32
CA SER A 42 5.05 -1.39 -35.90
C SER A 42 5.77 -0.04 -35.85
N ILE A 43 6.25 0.32 -34.66
CA ILE A 43 6.92 1.59 -34.41
C ILE A 43 8.13 1.38 -33.50
N ARG A 44 9.05 2.34 -33.54
CA ARG A 44 10.07 2.50 -32.50
C ARG A 44 9.86 3.83 -31.80
N VAL A 45 9.84 3.79 -30.48
CA VAL A 45 9.70 4.95 -29.60
C VAL A 45 11.05 5.24 -28.97
N TYR A 46 11.46 6.49 -29.03
CA TYR A 46 12.65 7.00 -28.38
C TYR A 46 12.23 7.96 -27.27
N SER A 47 12.77 7.73 -26.08
CA SER A 47 12.51 8.57 -24.90
C SER A 47 13.75 8.65 -24.03
N GLU A 48 14.10 9.85 -23.58
CA GLU A 48 15.11 10.08 -22.56
C GLU A 48 14.46 10.83 -21.40
N VAL A 49 14.11 10.09 -20.36
CA VAL A 49 13.46 10.62 -19.17
C VAL A 49 14.42 10.47 -18.00
N LYS A 50 14.75 11.58 -17.36
CA LYS A 50 15.64 11.68 -16.22
C LYS A 50 14.91 12.32 -15.05
N SER A 51 15.26 11.93 -13.83
CA SER A 51 14.81 12.59 -12.62
C SER A 51 15.22 14.06 -12.63
N ASP A 52 14.45 14.89 -11.94
CA ASP A 52 14.67 16.34 -11.76
C ASP A 52 14.57 17.16 -13.06
N TYR A 53 14.26 16.50 -14.18
CA TYR A 53 13.93 17.19 -15.41
C TYR A 53 12.48 17.64 -15.34
N ASP A 54 12.23 18.87 -15.80
CA ASP A 54 10.88 19.32 -16.17
C ASP A 54 10.29 18.26 -17.10
N VAL A 55 9.05 17.86 -16.81
CA VAL A 55 8.34 16.85 -17.58
C VAL A 55 8.34 17.11 -19.09
N ASN A 56 8.38 18.38 -19.50
CA ASN A 56 8.37 18.84 -20.89
C ASN A 56 9.77 18.99 -21.49
N ALA A 57 10.83 18.94 -20.68
CA ALA A 57 12.22 19.00 -21.17
C ALA A 57 12.74 17.64 -21.66
N ALA A 58 12.03 16.55 -21.35
CA ALA A 58 12.40 15.20 -21.78
C ALA A 58 12.22 15.01 -23.31
N THR A 59 13.13 14.26 -23.93
CA THR A 59 13.02 13.92 -25.35
C THR A 59 11.99 12.82 -25.55
N LEU A 60 11.06 13.00 -26.49
CA LEU A 60 10.09 11.98 -26.92
C LEU A 60 9.79 12.12 -28.42
N TYR A 61 10.01 11.04 -29.16
CA TYR A 61 9.54 10.92 -30.53
C TYR A 61 9.39 9.45 -30.93
N ALA A 62 8.60 9.19 -31.98
CA ALA A 62 8.43 7.87 -32.54
C ALA A 62 8.67 7.87 -34.05
N VAL A 63 9.07 6.71 -34.57
CA VAL A 63 9.25 6.47 -36.00
C VAL A 63 8.44 5.26 -36.43
N SER A 64 7.87 5.34 -37.64
CA SER A 64 7.15 4.22 -38.27
C SER A 64 8.14 3.24 -38.88
N ASN A 65 7.84 1.95 -38.77
CA ASN A 65 8.51 0.88 -39.53
C ASN A 65 7.69 0.41 -40.75
N SER A 66 6.63 1.15 -41.12
CA SER A 66 5.73 0.84 -42.24
C SER A 66 5.50 2.07 -43.12
N ASP A 67 5.25 1.81 -44.41
CA ASP A 67 4.86 2.81 -45.40
C ASP A 67 3.36 3.11 -45.44
N ASP A 68 2.54 2.41 -44.65
CA ASP A 68 1.07 2.53 -44.69
C ASP A 68 0.56 3.73 -43.87
N TYR A 69 1.39 4.27 -42.97
CA TYR A 69 1.05 5.36 -42.06
C TYR A 69 2.27 6.22 -41.73
N THR A 70 2.01 7.36 -41.09
CA THR A 70 3.01 8.33 -40.63
C THR A 70 2.81 8.62 -39.15
N ILE A 71 3.89 9.03 -38.47
CA ILE A 71 3.84 9.45 -37.07
C ILE A 71 3.55 10.95 -37.03
N GLY A 72 2.54 11.33 -36.25
CA GLY A 72 2.18 12.71 -35.94
C GLY A 72 2.80 13.18 -34.63
N ALA A 73 2.05 13.98 -33.88
CA ALA A 73 2.52 14.50 -32.60
C ALA A 73 2.77 13.38 -31.57
N SER A 74 3.79 13.57 -30.74
CA SER A 74 4.02 12.76 -29.54
C SER A 74 4.05 13.68 -28.33
N SER A 75 3.35 13.31 -27.27
CA SER A 75 3.29 14.09 -26.03
C SER A 75 3.24 13.20 -24.80
N PHE A 76 3.83 13.67 -23.71
CA PHE A 76 3.70 13.01 -22.41
C PHE A 76 2.27 13.19 -21.87
N ASP A 77 1.78 12.18 -21.19
CA ASP A 77 0.59 12.21 -20.33
C ASP A 77 1.09 12.00 -18.89
N ASN A 78 1.41 13.09 -18.22
CA ASN A 78 2.10 13.11 -16.92
C ASN A 78 1.16 13.42 -15.74
N LYS A 79 -0.15 13.50 -15.99
CA LYS A 79 -1.18 13.78 -14.97
C LYS A 79 -0.89 15.03 -14.11
N ASN A 80 -0.37 16.10 -14.71
CA ASN A 80 -0.01 17.37 -14.06
C ASN A 80 1.22 17.32 -13.14
N LYS A 81 2.11 16.32 -13.28
CA LYS A 81 3.44 16.39 -12.66
C LYS A 81 4.27 17.53 -13.26
N GLU A 82 5.07 18.21 -12.45
CA GLU A 82 6.02 19.25 -12.91
C GLU A 82 7.42 18.66 -13.19
N TYR A 83 7.86 17.68 -12.40
CA TYR A 83 9.15 17.01 -12.54
C TYR A 83 8.99 15.49 -12.54
N TRP A 84 9.96 14.81 -13.14
CA TRP A 84 10.09 13.36 -13.03
C TRP A 84 10.89 12.99 -11.78
N GLU A 85 10.45 11.94 -11.10
CA GLU A 85 11.15 11.36 -9.96
C GLU A 85 11.78 10.02 -10.36
N PRO A 86 12.90 9.59 -9.74
CA PRO A 86 13.53 8.32 -10.08
C PRO A 86 12.52 7.14 -10.04
N GLY A 87 12.43 6.40 -11.14
CA GLY A 87 11.53 5.25 -11.25
C GLY A 87 10.08 5.56 -11.63
N ASP A 88 9.69 6.82 -11.81
CA ASP A 88 8.42 7.17 -12.44
C ASP A 88 8.28 6.45 -13.79
N VAL A 89 7.09 5.96 -14.13
CA VAL A 89 6.82 5.32 -15.43
C VAL A 89 6.01 6.29 -16.30
N PRO A 90 6.65 7.05 -17.21
CA PRO A 90 5.96 8.03 -18.03
C PRO A 90 5.00 7.35 -18.98
N THR A 91 3.83 7.95 -19.18
CA THR A 91 2.95 7.60 -20.30
C THR A 91 3.06 8.63 -21.41
N ALA A 92 2.96 8.17 -22.65
CA ALA A 92 3.02 9.04 -23.82
C ALA A 92 1.90 8.71 -24.80
N LYS A 93 1.31 9.74 -25.41
CA LYS A 93 0.38 9.64 -26.54
C LYS A 93 1.14 9.90 -27.83
N ILE A 94 0.94 9.03 -28.80
CA ILE A 94 1.54 9.10 -30.13
C ILE A 94 0.39 9.08 -31.14
N GLU A 95 0.31 10.12 -31.95
CA GLU A 95 -0.62 10.17 -33.08
C GLU A 95 -0.04 9.42 -34.27
N ILE A 96 -0.85 8.60 -34.91
CA ILE A 96 -0.47 7.84 -36.10
C ILE A 96 -1.54 8.07 -37.17
N HIS A 97 -1.14 8.55 -38.33
CA HIS A 97 -2.05 8.90 -39.41
C HIS A 97 -1.88 7.93 -40.58
N ALA A 98 -2.98 7.29 -40.98
CA ALA A 98 -3.00 6.44 -42.17
C ALA A 98 -2.63 7.29 -43.40
N ARG A 99 -1.82 6.74 -44.30
CA ARG A 99 -1.56 7.40 -45.59
C ARG A 99 -2.79 7.30 -46.48
N SER A 100 -2.84 8.15 -47.50
CA SER A 100 -3.94 8.17 -48.48
C SER A 100 -4.22 6.76 -49.02
N GLY A 101 -5.49 6.35 -48.98
CA GLY A 101 -5.93 5.03 -49.40
C GLY A 101 -5.88 3.95 -48.31
N TYR A 102 -5.43 4.26 -47.09
CA TYR A 102 -5.40 3.35 -45.94
C TYR A 102 -6.33 3.80 -44.81
N TYR A 103 -6.69 2.88 -43.92
CA TYR A 103 -7.42 3.17 -42.67
C TYR A 103 -7.11 2.12 -41.59
N PHE A 104 -7.24 2.47 -40.32
CA PHE A 104 -7.05 1.55 -39.19
C PHE A 104 -8.28 0.69 -38.93
N ASN A 105 -8.21 -0.60 -39.26
CA ASN A 105 -9.32 -1.52 -39.03
C ASN A 105 -9.20 -2.23 -37.67
N LYS A 106 -9.90 -1.71 -36.65
CA LYS A 106 -9.99 -2.31 -35.31
C LYS A 106 -8.61 -2.63 -34.71
N VAL A 107 -7.67 -1.68 -34.80
CA VAL A 107 -6.31 -1.84 -34.28
C VAL A 107 -6.30 -1.52 -32.78
N SER A 108 -6.55 -2.55 -31.96
CA SER A 108 -6.54 -2.45 -30.50
C SER A 108 -5.98 -3.71 -29.83
N GLY A 109 -5.45 -3.51 -28.62
CA GLY A 109 -4.83 -4.57 -27.82
C GLY A 109 -3.39 -4.85 -28.21
N ALA A 110 -2.55 -5.17 -27.20
CA ALA A 110 -1.10 -5.27 -27.33
C ALA A 110 -0.62 -6.14 -28.50
N LYS A 111 -1.32 -7.24 -28.83
CA LYS A 111 -0.95 -8.16 -29.93
C LYS A 111 -0.98 -7.52 -31.33
N LYS A 112 -1.62 -6.36 -31.48
CA LYS A 112 -1.69 -5.61 -32.74
C LYS A 112 -0.54 -4.61 -32.89
N PHE A 113 0.30 -4.48 -31.87
CA PHE A 113 1.38 -3.50 -31.82
C PHE A 113 2.72 -4.20 -31.61
N ASP A 114 3.64 -3.93 -32.51
CA ASP A 114 5.05 -4.25 -32.38
C ASP A 114 5.79 -2.96 -32.01
N ILE A 115 6.13 -2.79 -30.74
CA ILE A 115 6.68 -1.53 -30.21
C ILE A 115 8.07 -1.81 -29.66
N THR A 116 9.07 -1.14 -30.23
CA THR A 116 10.42 -1.10 -29.64
C THR A 116 10.58 0.15 -28.80
N GLY A 117 11.17 0.03 -27.60
CA GLY A 117 11.49 1.18 -26.73
C GLY A 117 10.35 1.66 -25.81
N ALA A 118 9.17 1.03 -25.89
CA ALA A 118 8.04 1.30 -25.01
C ALA A 118 7.11 0.08 -24.94
N THR A 119 6.13 0.10 -24.04
CA THR A 119 5.10 -0.94 -23.91
C THR A 119 3.71 -0.39 -24.22
N TYR A 120 2.88 -1.22 -24.86
CA TYR A 120 1.49 -0.85 -25.18
C TYR A 120 0.68 -0.59 -23.91
N SER A 121 -0.10 0.49 -23.90
CA SER A 121 -1.09 0.76 -22.85
C SER A 121 -2.51 0.70 -23.40
N SER A 122 -2.83 1.56 -24.37
CA SER A 122 -4.17 1.65 -24.97
C SER A 122 -4.10 2.23 -26.37
N SER A 123 -5.15 2.07 -27.17
CA SER A 123 -5.29 2.75 -28.46
C SER A 123 -6.73 3.16 -28.71
N LYS A 124 -6.91 4.23 -29.48
CA LYS A 124 -8.22 4.72 -29.93
C LYS A 124 -8.14 5.23 -31.36
N THR A 125 -9.03 4.76 -32.23
CA THR A 125 -9.18 5.29 -33.58
C THR A 125 -10.14 6.48 -33.59
N GLN A 126 -9.87 7.46 -34.44
CA GLN A 126 -10.70 8.64 -34.67
C GLN A 126 -10.64 9.05 -36.15
N ASN A 127 -11.40 10.08 -36.53
CA ASN A 127 -11.44 10.64 -37.89
C ASN A 127 -11.73 9.57 -38.96
N ASP A 128 -12.88 8.91 -38.86
CA ASP A 128 -13.29 7.81 -39.78
C ASP A 128 -12.20 6.73 -39.96
N SER A 129 -11.52 6.41 -38.85
CA SER A 129 -10.42 5.44 -38.75
C SER A 129 -9.12 5.84 -39.46
N GLU A 130 -8.92 7.11 -39.78
CA GLU A 130 -7.68 7.59 -40.41
C GLU A 130 -6.60 7.97 -39.39
N THR A 131 -6.97 8.21 -38.13
CA THR A 131 -6.02 8.53 -37.06
C THR A 131 -6.15 7.50 -35.94
N LEU A 132 -5.01 6.98 -35.49
CA LEU A 132 -4.88 6.13 -34.32
C LEU A 132 -4.09 6.89 -33.25
N ILE A 133 -4.70 7.09 -32.09
CA ILE A 133 -4.03 7.61 -30.90
C ILE A 133 -3.56 6.41 -30.10
N LEU A 134 -2.25 6.19 -30.06
CA LEU A 134 -1.61 5.13 -29.30
C LEU A 134 -1.08 5.71 -27.99
N THR A 135 -1.47 5.13 -26.85
CA THR A 135 -0.85 5.41 -25.56
C THR A 135 0.14 4.30 -25.21
N VAL A 136 1.37 4.67 -24.88
CA VAL A 136 2.44 3.77 -24.46
C VAL A 136 2.92 4.10 -23.05
N LYS A 137 3.49 3.12 -22.35
CA LYS A 137 4.32 3.34 -21.17
C LYS A 137 5.79 3.27 -21.59
N LEU A 138 6.56 4.27 -21.19
CA LEU A 138 7.98 4.41 -21.52
C LEU A 138 8.85 3.70 -20.49
N THR A 139 10.16 3.64 -20.76
CA THR A 139 11.15 3.24 -19.77
C THR A 139 11.04 4.16 -18.54
N PRO A 140 11.15 3.63 -17.30
CA PRO A 140 11.10 4.46 -16.12
C PRO A 140 12.16 5.57 -16.12
N ALA A 141 11.85 6.70 -15.48
CA ALA A 141 12.75 7.83 -15.35
C ALA A 141 14.05 7.39 -14.66
N SER A 142 15.17 7.67 -15.32
CA SER A 142 16.50 7.35 -14.80
C SER A 142 16.98 8.42 -13.81
N GLY A 143 17.77 8.06 -12.81
CA GLY A 143 18.20 9.02 -11.79
C GLY A 143 19.20 8.46 -10.80
N THR A 144 19.60 9.29 -9.84
CA THR A 144 20.36 8.87 -8.65
C THR A 144 19.46 9.07 -7.45
N LEU A 145 19.39 8.08 -6.56
CA LEU A 145 18.66 8.25 -5.30
C LEU A 145 19.37 9.27 -4.42
N ASP A 146 18.61 10.00 -3.61
CA ASP A 146 19.20 10.87 -2.59
C ASP A 146 19.89 10.05 -1.49
N ALA A 147 20.71 10.73 -0.70
CA ALA A 147 21.27 10.16 0.51
C ALA A 147 20.28 10.34 1.67
N PRO A 148 20.25 9.42 2.67
CA PRO A 148 19.50 9.68 3.91
C PRO A 148 19.96 11.00 4.57
N GLU A 149 19.04 11.86 5.01
CA GLU A 149 19.47 13.13 5.63
C GLU A 149 20.14 12.93 7.00
N VAL A 150 19.69 11.91 7.74
CA VAL A 150 20.21 11.55 9.07
C VAL A 150 20.47 10.05 9.15
N ALA A 151 21.56 9.68 9.85
CA ALA A 151 21.85 8.33 10.30
C ALA A 151 22.36 8.40 11.75
N GLU A 152 21.71 7.70 12.68
CA GLU A 152 21.96 7.87 14.12
C GLU A 152 21.88 6.56 14.89
N TRP A 153 22.54 6.55 16.06
CA TRP A 153 22.42 5.50 17.06
C TRP A 153 21.23 5.79 17.98
N VAL A 154 20.49 4.76 18.40
CA VAL A 154 19.27 4.90 19.20
C VAL A 154 19.36 4.10 20.50
N GLY A 155 19.20 4.76 21.65
CA GLY A 155 19.10 4.12 22.98
C GLY A 155 20.40 3.48 23.49
N TYR A 156 20.31 2.79 24.63
CA TYR A 156 21.44 2.11 25.28
C TYR A 156 21.02 0.72 25.82
N PRO A 157 21.79 -0.38 25.64
CA PRO A 157 23.16 -0.43 25.13
C PRO A 157 23.22 -0.21 23.62
N ILE A 158 24.38 0.29 23.17
CA ILE A 158 24.50 0.80 21.82
C ILE A 158 24.56 -0.34 20.80
N GLY A 159 23.84 -0.16 19.69
CA GLY A 159 23.81 -1.08 18.56
C GLY A 159 22.61 -0.89 17.64
N LYS A 160 21.51 -0.36 18.16
CA LYS A 160 20.36 0.05 17.36
C LYS A 160 20.72 1.29 16.53
N ALA A 161 20.56 1.17 15.23
CA ALA A 161 20.76 2.22 14.24
C ALA A 161 19.44 2.57 13.57
N SER A 162 19.24 3.86 13.29
CA SER A 162 18.11 4.41 12.55
C SER A 162 18.61 5.40 11.50
N TRP A 163 17.85 5.57 10.42
CA TRP A 163 18.11 6.59 9.40
C TRP A 163 16.82 7.07 8.75
N GLU A 164 16.88 8.25 8.13
CA GLU A 164 15.70 8.79 7.44
C GLU A 164 15.42 8.05 6.13
N ALA A 165 14.12 7.89 5.85
CA ALA A 165 13.68 7.25 4.62
C ALA A 165 13.97 8.16 3.42
N VAL A 166 14.67 7.62 2.43
CA VAL A 166 14.89 8.29 1.15
C VAL A 166 13.70 8.02 0.23
N PRO A 167 13.06 9.04 -0.36
CA PRO A 167 12.03 8.86 -1.38
C PRO A 167 12.50 7.93 -2.50
N TYR A 168 11.64 7.02 -2.94
CA TYR A 168 11.93 6.03 -4.00
C TYR A 168 13.02 5.00 -3.69
N ALA A 169 13.68 5.09 -2.54
CA ALA A 169 14.62 4.07 -2.13
C ALA A 169 13.88 2.75 -1.91
N GLY A 170 14.36 1.72 -2.61
CA GLY A 170 13.78 0.40 -2.52
C GLY A 170 14.28 -0.42 -1.35
N ALA A 171 15.49 -0.10 -0.89
CA ALA A 171 16.20 -0.70 0.21
C ALA A 171 17.40 0.17 0.58
N TYR A 172 18.17 -0.27 1.57
CA TYR A 172 19.41 0.37 1.98
C TYR A 172 20.56 -0.65 2.03
N GLU A 173 21.76 -0.15 1.79
CA GLU A 173 23.00 -0.88 2.06
C GLU A 173 23.65 -0.29 3.31
N LEU A 174 24.13 -1.16 4.20
CA LEU A 174 24.75 -0.77 5.46
C LEU A 174 26.16 -1.31 5.59
N LYS A 175 27.04 -0.55 6.24
CA LYS A 175 28.38 -0.99 6.64
C LYS A 175 28.67 -0.51 8.04
N LEU A 176 29.30 -1.36 8.85
CA LEU A 176 29.76 -1.06 10.19
C LEU A 176 31.27 -1.05 10.21
N ASN A 177 31.83 0.03 10.73
CA ASN A 177 33.25 0.21 10.93
C ASN A 177 33.58 0.19 12.42
N ARG A 178 34.73 -0.37 12.76
CA ARG A 178 35.39 -0.24 14.07
C ARG A 178 36.82 0.23 13.86
N ASP A 179 37.23 1.28 14.58
CA ASP A 179 38.56 1.91 14.49
C ASP A 179 38.95 2.22 13.03
N GLY A 180 37.99 2.74 12.27
CA GLY A 180 38.14 3.05 10.84
C GLY A 180 38.11 1.85 9.89
N THR A 181 38.04 0.62 10.39
CA THR A 181 38.03 -0.60 9.56
C THR A 181 36.63 -1.18 9.43
N GLU A 182 36.18 -1.49 8.22
CA GLU A 182 34.89 -2.18 7.98
C GLU A 182 34.94 -3.60 8.55
N ILE A 183 34.02 -3.91 9.47
CA ILE A 183 33.95 -5.22 10.16
C ILE A 183 32.68 -5.99 9.83
N PHE A 184 31.65 -5.33 9.30
CA PHE A 184 30.37 -5.93 8.98
C PHE A 184 29.64 -5.15 7.88
N SER A 185 28.84 -5.84 7.06
CA SER A 185 28.10 -5.24 5.96
C SER A 185 26.76 -5.92 5.75
N VAL A 186 25.72 -5.14 5.49
CA VAL A 186 24.39 -5.60 5.11
C VAL A 186 24.13 -5.11 3.68
N PRO A 187 24.20 -6.00 2.67
CA PRO A 187 24.10 -5.57 1.28
C PRO A 187 22.70 -5.03 0.92
N LYS A 188 21.68 -5.40 1.70
CA LYS A 188 20.29 -4.98 1.50
C LYS A 188 19.47 -5.11 2.77
N VAL A 189 18.80 -4.03 3.15
CA VAL A 189 17.77 -3.99 4.20
C VAL A 189 16.55 -3.22 3.70
N ASN A 190 15.34 -3.75 3.94
CA ASN A 190 14.07 -3.11 3.53
C ASN A 190 13.38 -2.45 4.73
N ALA A 191 14.15 -1.70 5.52
CA ALA A 191 13.71 -0.99 6.70
C ALA A 191 14.55 0.29 6.84
N THR A 192 14.21 1.12 7.82
CA THR A 192 15.01 2.29 8.22
C THR A 192 15.73 2.08 9.55
N THR A 193 15.81 0.83 9.99
CA THR A 193 16.39 0.44 11.28
C THR A 193 17.19 -0.84 11.15
N TYR A 194 18.24 -0.97 11.97
CA TYR A 194 19.05 -2.17 12.06
C TYR A 194 19.75 -2.26 13.42
N ASP A 195 19.82 -3.44 14.01
CA ASP A 195 20.60 -3.67 15.22
C ASP A 195 21.97 -4.30 14.89
N PHE A 196 23.00 -3.48 15.01
CA PHE A 196 24.41 -3.88 14.88
C PHE A 196 24.98 -4.53 16.12
N TYR A 197 24.31 -4.48 17.28
CA TYR A 197 24.85 -5.03 18.53
C TYR A 197 25.44 -6.43 18.36
N PRO A 198 24.81 -7.41 17.67
CA PRO A 198 25.41 -8.73 17.47
C PRO A 198 26.78 -8.75 16.77
N ALA A 199 27.13 -7.71 16.00
CA ALA A 199 28.43 -7.57 15.33
C ALA A 199 29.46 -6.78 16.18
N MET A 200 29.03 -6.08 17.22
CA MET A 200 29.86 -5.22 18.07
C MET A 200 30.55 -5.99 19.19
N THR A 201 31.44 -6.94 18.83
CA THR A 201 31.96 -7.97 19.76
C THR A 201 33.23 -7.61 20.54
N GLN A 202 33.77 -6.40 20.40
CA GLN A 202 34.95 -5.92 21.15
C GLN A 202 34.79 -4.43 21.42
N GLY A 203 35.45 -3.92 22.46
CA GLY A 203 35.56 -2.48 22.66
C GLY A 203 36.26 -1.79 21.48
N GLY A 204 36.01 -0.50 21.33
CA GLY A 204 36.60 0.33 20.27
C GLY A 204 35.66 1.40 19.76
N ARG A 205 36.10 2.12 18.74
CA ARG A 205 35.32 3.21 18.13
C ARG A 205 34.48 2.73 16.97
N TYR A 206 33.16 2.80 17.08
CA TYR A 206 32.22 2.35 16.07
C TYR A 206 31.55 3.49 15.31
N GLN A 207 31.28 3.25 14.04
CA GLN A 207 30.50 4.11 13.16
C GLN A 207 29.82 3.24 12.13
N PHE A 208 28.54 3.48 11.83
CA PHE A 208 27.90 2.87 10.68
C PHE A 208 27.71 3.88 9.56
N ARG A 209 27.57 3.38 8.34
CA ARG A 209 27.15 4.16 7.19
C ARG A 209 26.03 3.46 6.45
N VAL A 210 25.17 4.26 5.85
CA VAL A 210 23.99 3.82 5.11
C VAL A 210 23.88 4.58 3.80
N ARG A 211 23.39 3.91 2.75
CA ARG A 211 22.97 4.58 1.51
C ARG A 211 21.70 3.95 0.95
N ALA A 212 20.90 4.76 0.28
CA ALA A 212 19.75 4.29 -0.48
C ALA A 212 20.20 3.49 -1.70
N ILE A 213 19.55 2.36 -1.96
CA ILE A 213 19.80 1.52 -3.13
C ILE A 213 18.50 1.18 -3.87
N PRO A 214 18.57 0.88 -5.18
CA PRO A 214 17.41 0.40 -5.93
C PRO A 214 16.80 -0.86 -5.33
N LYS A 215 15.47 -1.00 -5.42
CA LYS A 215 14.70 -2.10 -4.84
C LYS A 215 15.01 -3.42 -5.50
N THR A 216 15.15 -3.42 -6.81
CA THR A 216 15.34 -4.62 -7.61
C THR A 216 16.56 -4.50 -8.50
N THR A 217 17.05 -5.64 -8.97
CA THR A 217 18.16 -5.67 -9.93
C THR A 217 17.74 -5.01 -11.25
N GLU A 218 16.46 -5.08 -11.63
CA GLU A 218 15.95 -4.41 -12.83
C GLU A 218 16.03 -2.89 -12.73
N GLU A 219 15.75 -2.33 -11.54
CA GLU A 219 15.84 -0.89 -11.29
C GLU A 219 17.27 -0.37 -11.41
N GLN A 220 18.30 -1.19 -11.15
CA GLN A 220 19.70 -0.79 -11.28
C GLN A 220 20.09 -0.39 -12.72
N ASN A 221 19.29 -0.75 -13.72
CA ASN A 221 19.52 -0.34 -15.11
C ASN A 221 19.26 1.15 -15.34
N TYR A 222 18.46 1.80 -14.49
CA TYR A 222 18.06 3.21 -14.67
C TYR A 222 18.19 4.04 -13.38
N ILE A 223 18.24 3.43 -12.19
CA ILE A 223 18.43 4.11 -10.91
C ILE A 223 19.82 3.78 -10.35
N LYS A 224 20.60 4.80 -9.99
CA LYS A 224 21.84 4.68 -9.25
C LYS A 224 21.60 4.82 -7.74
N SER A 225 22.38 4.09 -6.95
CA SER A 225 22.40 4.25 -5.48
C SER A 225 22.80 5.68 -5.08
N GLY A 226 22.28 6.12 -3.94
CA GLY A 226 22.65 7.40 -3.36
C GLY A 226 24.01 7.40 -2.69
N ASP A 227 24.40 8.57 -2.21
CA ASP A 227 25.65 8.76 -1.47
C ASP A 227 25.57 8.13 -0.07
N TRP A 228 26.76 7.85 0.50
CA TRP A 228 26.88 7.33 1.85
C TRP A 228 26.70 8.43 2.88
N VAL A 229 25.85 8.17 3.87
CA VAL A 229 25.72 8.98 5.09
C VAL A 229 26.25 8.19 6.26
N TYR A 230 27.00 8.86 7.13
CA TYR A 230 27.68 8.27 8.26
C TYR A 230 26.99 8.69 9.55
N SER A 231 26.89 7.76 10.50
CA SER A 231 26.52 8.09 11.86
C SER A 231 27.62 8.89 12.55
N GLU A 232 27.31 9.40 13.73
CA GLU A 232 28.35 9.80 14.68
C GLU A 232 29.24 8.60 15.06
N GLU A 233 30.48 8.88 15.46
CA GLU A 233 31.37 7.90 16.05
C GLU A 233 31.02 7.74 17.54
N ILE A 234 31.02 6.50 18.01
CA ILE A 234 30.79 6.13 19.41
C ILE A 234 31.93 5.25 19.90
N ASP A 235 32.37 5.43 21.14
CA ASP A 235 33.31 4.52 21.78
C ASP A 235 32.51 3.56 22.67
N ILE A 236 32.76 2.26 22.56
CA ILE A 236 32.23 1.25 23.49
C ILE A 236 33.38 0.56 24.23
N ASP A 237 33.17 0.26 25.50
CA ASP A 237 34.13 -0.48 26.32
C ASP A 237 33.96 -2.01 26.13
N ASP A 238 34.98 -2.79 26.52
CA ASP A 238 34.97 -4.25 26.36
C ASP A 238 33.85 -4.95 27.16
N ASP A 239 33.34 -4.33 28.22
CA ASP A 239 32.20 -4.83 29.02
C ASP A 239 30.83 -4.46 28.42
N GLU A 240 30.79 -3.50 27.50
CA GLU A 240 29.62 -3.15 26.69
C GLU A 240 29.56 -3.95 25.38
N ALA A 241 30.67 -4.59 25.01
CA ALA A 241 30.77 -5.40 23.81
C ALA A 241 29.80 -6.60 23.83
N SER A 242 29.24 -6.90 22.67
CA SER A 242 28.24 -7.94 22.50
C SER A 242 28.74 -9.32 22.86
N ASN A 243 28.09 -9.91 23.86
CA ASN A 243 28.29 -11.29 24.28
C ASN A 243 27.46 -12.30 23.48
N LEU A 244 26.65 -11.85 22.51
CA LEU A 244 25.72 -12.72 21.76
C LEU A 244 26.43 -13.74 20.85
N THR A 245 27.71 -13.52 20.55
CA THR A 245 28.51 -14.38 19.66
C THR A 245 29.28 -15.49 20.39
N GLY A 246 28.99 -15.74 21.67
CA GLY A 246 29.69 -16.71 22.53
C GLY A 246 30.13 -18.01 21.83
N ASN A 247 31.46 -18.19 21.69
CA ASN A 247 32.16 -19.44 21.40
C ASN A 247 31.75 -20.29 20.16
N ASN A 248 31.77 -19.72 18.96
CA ASN A 248 32.01 -20.54 17.74
C ASN A 248 32.68 -19.73 16.62
N ARG A 249 34.01 -19.62 16.69
CA ARG A 249 34.87 -18.98 15.66
C ARG A 249 34.95 -19.75 14.31
N THR A 250 34.09 -20.73 14.04
CA THR A 250 34.21 -21.60 12.84
C THR A 250 32.91 -21.97 12.13
N ASN A 251 31.74 -21.43 12.52
CA ASN A 251 30.51 -21.66 11.77
C ASN A 251 30.23 -20.49 10.82
N LYS A 252 30.46 -20.72 9.53
CA LYS A 252 30.26 -19.78 8.40
C LYS A 252 28.79 -19.43 8.09
N ASN A 253 27.85 -19.81 8.96
CA ASN A 253 26.41 -19.54 8.85
C ASN A 253 25.90 -18.85 10.12
N ILE A 254 26.48 -17.69 10.46
CA ILE A 254 25.90 -16.80 11.47
C ILE A 254 24.89 -15.93 10.73
N THR A 255 23.60 -16.22 10.87
CA THR A 255 22.57 -15.19 10.68
C THR A 255 22.65 -14.25 11.89
N PRO A 256 22.78 -12.93 11.70
CA PRO A 256 22.80 -11.99 12.82
C PRO A 256 21.38 -11.89 13.39
N ALA A 257 21.07 -12.66 14.43
CA ALA A 257 20.14 -12.26 15.50
C ALA A 257 19.94 -13.41 16.49
N GLN A 258 20.18 -13.13 17.77
CA GLN A 258 19.22 -13.59 18.77
C GLN A 258 17.91 -12.85 18.48
N ILE A 259 17.01 -13.52 17.78
CA ILE A 259 15.67 -13.02 17.43
C ILE A 259 14.86 -12.91 18.72
N GLY A 260 14.07 -11.86 18.83
CA GLY A 260 13.01 -11.82 19.83
C GLY A 260 13.04 -10.59 20.70
N TRP A 261 12.28 -10.72 21.79
CA TRP A 261 12.15 -9.72 22.83
C TRP A 261 13.48 -9.46 23.51
N THR A 262 13.95 -8.23 23.38
CA THR A 262 15.13 -7.69 24.06
C THR A 262 14.67 -6.59 25.00
N LYS A 263 15.28 -6.50 26.18
CA LYS A 263 15.01 -5.43 27.14
C LYS A 263 16.30 -4.68 27.41
N ASP A 264 16.23 -3.36 27.32
CA ASP A 264 17.32 -2.47 27.69
C ASP A 264 16.88 -1.49 28.79
N ALA A 265 17.64 -0.41 29.00
CA ALA A 265 17.38 0.56 30.05
C ALA A 265 16.08 1.35 29.81
N GLU A 266 15.70 1.54 28.55
CA GLU A 266 14.52 2.29 28.17
C GLU A 266 13.27 1.41 28.10
N GLY A 267 13.39 0.16 27.63
CA GLY A 267 12.22 -0.71 27.55
C GLY A 267 12.39 -2.03 26.81
N TRP A 268 11.26 -2.67 26.55
CA TRP A 268 11.19 -3.86 25.69
C TRP A 268 11.13 -3.44 24.23
N TRP A 269 11.88 -4.12 23.38
CA TRP A 269 11.83 -3.99 21.93
C TRP A 269 11.99 -5.36 21.28
N TYR A 270 11.76 -5.46 19.97
CA TYR A 270 11.79 -6.74 19.27
C TYR A 270 12.80 -6.75 18.13
N ARG A 271 13.77 -7.67 18.19
CA ARG A 271 14.74 -7.88 17.11
C ARG A 271 14.21 -8.90 16.11
N ASN A 272 14.10 -8.50 14.84
CA ASN A 272 13.73 -9.39 13.74
C ASN A 272 14.90 -10.30 13.32
N ALA A 273 14.57 -11.34 12.55
CA ALA A 273 15.54 -12.31 12.02
C ALA A 273 16.59 -11.70 11.08
N ASP A 274 16.25 -10.59 10.43
CA ASP A 274 17.12 -9.86 9.51
C ASP A 274 17.93 -8.76 10.21
N GLY A 275 17.83 -8.64 11.53
CA GLY A 275 18.48 -7.60 12.33
C GLY A 275 17.70 -6.29 12.42
N THR A 276 16.61 -6.11 11.67
CA THR A 276 15.75 -4.92 11.80
C THR A 276 14.91 -4.96 13.08
N TYR A 277 14.26 -3.85 13.40
CA TYR A 277 13.28 -3.79 14.50
C TYR A 277 12.13 -2.82 14.15
N PRO A 278 10.90 -3.08 14.63
CA PRO A 278 9.75 -2.24 14.33
C PRO A 278 9.87 -0.87 14.99
N VAL A 279 9.50 0.18 14.26
CA VAL A 279 9.41 1.57 14.78
C VAL A 279 8.12 2.20 14.31
N ASN A 280 7.43 2.91 15.20
CA ASN A 280 6.14 3.56 14.96
C ASN A 280 5.11 2.65 14.25
N ALA A 281 5.14 1.36 14.58
CA ALA A 281 4.48 0.34 13.78
C ALA A 281 3.83 -0.74 14.64
N TRP A 282 2.78 -1.34 14.08
CA TRP A 282 2.22 -2.58 14.55
C TRP A 282 3.11 -3.75 14.13
N ALA A 283 3.31 -4.72 15.01
CA ALA A 283 3.94 -6.00 14.67
C ALA A 283 3.13 -7.18 15.21
N ALA A 284 2.91 -8.18 14.36
CA ALA A 284 2.33 -9.45 14.75
C ALA A 284 3.46 -10.41 15.17
N ILE A 285 3.55 -10.71 16.46
CA ILE A 285 4.61 -11.53 17.05
C ILE A 285 3.93 -12.67 17.81
N ASN A 286 4.23 -13.92 17.44
CA ASN A 286 3.68 -15.13 18.06
C ASN A 286 2.14 -15.15 18.18
N GLY A 287 1.44 -14.59 17.19
CA GLY A 287 -0.03 -14.57 17.15
C GLY A 287 -0.69 -13.44 17.94
N GLN A 288 0.09 -12.52 18.53
CA GLN A 288 -0.41 -11.32 19.19
C GLN A 288 0.08 -10.06 18.46
N TRP A 289 -0.71 -8.99 18.53
CA TRP A 289 -0.32 -7.69 17.99
C TRP A 289 0.32 -6.84 19.08
N TYR A 290 1.42 -6.18 18.73
CA TYR A 290 2.16 -5.24 19.56
C TYR A 290 2.29 -3.92 18.82
N LEU A 291 2.37 -2.81 19.54
CA LEU A 291 2.61 -1.49 18.96
C LEU A 291 3.93 -0.93 19.50
N PHE A 292 4.75 -0.38 18.62
CA PHE A 292 6.06 0.17 18.97
C PHE A 292 6.08 1.68 18.75
N ASP A 293 6.78 2.40 19.63
CA ASP A 293 7.00 3.84 19.52
C ASP A 293 8.03 4.20 18.43
N TYR A 294 8.33 5.49 18.28
CA TYR A 294 9.26 5.99 17.27
C TYR A 294 10.70 5.49 17.45
N ASN A 295 11.08 5.07 18.65
CA ASN A 295 12.41 4.54 18.97
C ASN A 295 12.45 3.01 18.96
N GLY A 296 11.31 2.37 18.71
CA GLY A 296 11.17 0.92 18.60
C GLY A 296 10.89 0.22 19.92
N TYR A 297 10.46 0.95 20.95
CA TYR A 297 10.05 0.37 22.22
C TYR A 297 8.56 0.01 22.23
N MET A 298 8.26 -1.12 22.82
CA MET A 298 6.92 -1.68 22.97
C MET A 298 6.06 -0.79 23.87
N LEU A 299 4.88 -0.45 23.38
CA LEU A 299 3.90 0.36 24.09
C LEU A 299 2.96 -0.51 24.93
N THR A 300 2.53 0.04 26.06
CA THR A 300 1.52 -0.54 26.97
C THR A 300 0.39 0.47 27.22
N GLY A 301 -0.76 0.01 27.71
CA GLY A 301 -1.93 0.84 28.03
C GLY A 301 -2.67 1.36 26.80
N TRP A 302 -3.43 2.44 26.98
CA TRP A 302 -4.19 3.10 25.91
C TRP A 302 -3.27 3.81 24.91
N GLN A 303 -3.47 3.51 23.62
CA GLN A 303 -2.70 4.07 22.50
C GLN A 303 -3.63 4.62 21.42
N ILE A 304 -3.22 5.70 20.76
CA ILE A 304 -3.92 6.26 19.61
C ILE A 304 -3.08 6.03 18.36
N LYS A 305 -3.66 5.37 17.37
CA LYS A 305 -3.03 5.14 16.06
C LYS A 305 -4.06 5.34 14.96
N ASP A 306 -3.72 6.14 13.96
CA ASP A 306 -4.59 6.45 12.81
C ASP A 306 -6.01 6.89 13.19
N GLY A 307 -6.11 7.69 14.26
CA GLY A 307 -7.39 8.22 14.77
C GLY A 307 -8.25 7.23 15.56
N LYS A 308 -7.74 6.04 15.87
CA LYS A 308 -8.44 5.00 16.64
C LYS A 308 -7.70 4.72 17.96
N TYR A 309 -8.46 4.34 18.98
CA TYR A 309 -7.94 3.95 20.29
C TYR A 309 -7.77 2.43 20.36
N TYR A 310 -6.66 2.00 20.94
CA TYR A 310 -6.30 0.60 21.18
C TYR A 310 -5.80 0.45 22.62
N PHE A 311 -5.91 -0.74 23.18
CA PHE A 311 -5.33 -1.03 24.49
C PHE A 311 -4.31 -2.16 24.39
N MET A 312 -3.11 -1.90 24.88
CA MET A 312 -2.01 -2.85 24.99
C MET A 312 -1.90 -3.30 26.45
N ASP A 313 -1.87 -4.59 26.74
CA ASP A 313 -1.77 -5.06 28.13
C ASP A 313 -0.39 -4.78 28.77
N SER A 314 -0.17 -5.23 30.00
CA SER A 314 1.10 -5.03 30.71
C SER A 314 2.30 -5.72 30.03
N ASN A 315 2.04 -6.71 29.17
CA ASN A 315 3.05 -7.37 28.35
C ASN A 315 3.10 -6.80 26.93
N GLY A 316 2.33 -5.74 26.65
CA GLY A 316 2.26 -5.07 25.36
C GLY A 316 1.39 -5.77 24.31
N ALA A 317 0.65 -6.82 24.67
CA ALA A 317 -0.24 -7.50 23.72
C ALA A 317 -1.55 -6.73 23.57
N MET A 318 -1.94 -6.46 22.32
CA MET A 318 -3.18 -5.76 21.98
C MET A 318 -4.39 -6.56 22.44
N GLN A 319 -5.28 -5.90 23.18
CA GLN A 319 -6.53 -6.50 23.63
C GLN A 319 -7.62 -6.38 22.57
N ILE A 320 -8.55 -7.32 22.60
CA ILE A 320 -9.79 -7.34 21.80
C ILE A 320 -10.95 -7.72 22.72
N GLY A 321 -12.18 -7.38 22.32
CA GLY A 321 -13.39 -7.68 23.07
C GLY A 321 -13.58 -6.79 24.29
N TRP A 322 -14.19 -7.34 25.34
CA TRP A 322 -14.47 -6.62 26.58
C TRP A 322 -13.19 -6.32 27.35
N LEU A 323 -13.03 -5.06 27.75
CA LEU A 323 -11.92 -4.57 28.54
C LEU A 323 -12.45 -3.84 29.78
N GLU A 324 -11.99 -4.24 30.96
CA GLU A 324 -12.20 -3.48 32.19
C GLU A 324 -10.93 -2.68 32.51
N ASP A 325 -11.06 -1.36 32.58
CA ASP A 325 -9.97 -0.46 32.97
C ASP A 325 -10.48 0.51 34.06
N GLY A 326 -9.89 0.40 35.24
CA GLY A 326 -10.35 1.09 36.45
C GLY A 326 -11.77 0.67 36.86
N LYS A 327 -12.75 1.57 36.68
CA LYS A 327 -14.18 1.33 36.99
C LYS A 327 -15.06 1.28 35.75
N ASN A 328 -14.45 1.41 34.58
CA ASN A 328 -15.15 1.54 33.31
C ASN A 328 -14.96 0.26 32.49
N TRP A 329 -15.99 -0.07 31.70
CA TRP A 329 -15.93 -1.12 30.71
C TRP A 329 -15.82 -0.51 29.32
N TYR A 330 -15.04 -1.12 28.46
CA TYR A 330 -14.82 -0.74 27.07
C TYR A 330 -15.04 -1.97 26.20
N PHE A 331 -15.29 -1.74 24.92
CA PHE A 331 -15.34 -2.82 23.93
C PHE A 331 -14.42 -2.50 22.76
N LEU A 332 -13.46 -3.38 22.51
CA LEU A 332 -12.52 -3.34 21.41
C LEU A 332 -13.00 -4.33 20.35
N ASP A 333 -13.10 -3.92 19.08
CA ASP A 333 -13.50 -4.85 18.02
C ASP A 333 -12.38 -5.87 17.69
N ASN A 334 -12.61 -6.74 16.71
CA ASN A 334 -11.63 -7.75 16.30
C ASN A 334 -10.32 -7.16 15.72
N SER A 335 -10.32 -5.88 15.33
CA SER A 335 -9.11 -5.15 14.95
C SER A 335 -8.39 -4.51 16.15
N GLY A 336 -8.97 -4.61 17.35
CA GLY A 336 -8.51 -3.95 18.57
C GLY A 336 -8.98 -2.52 18.72
N ALA A 337 -9.74 -1.99 17.76
CA ALA A 337 -10.20 -0.60 17.79
C ALA A 337 -11.35 -0.45 18.80
N MET A 338 -11.21 0.50 19.72
CA MET A 338 -12.22 0.87 20.71
C MET A 338 -13.49 1.36 20.02
N GLN A 339 -14.63 0.83 20.46
CA GLN A 339 -15.94 1.20 19.94
C GLN A 339 -16.59 2.30 20.78
N THR A 340 -17.43 3.09 20.11
CA THR A 340 -18.28 4.13 20.70
C THR A 340 -19.68 4.03 20.11
N GLY A 341 -20.69 4.53 20.82
CA GLY A 341 -22.09 4.50 20.42
C GLY A 341 -22.76 3.15 20.66
N TRP A 342 -23.84 2.88 19.91
CA TRP A 342 -24.64 1.65 20.02
C TRP A 342 -23.92 0.45 19.43
N ILE A 343 -23.66 -0.57 20.25
CA ILE A 343 -22.96 -1.80 19.84
C ILE A 343 -23.77 -3.03 20.24
N ASN A 344 -23.87 -4.01 19.34
CA ASN A 344 -24.43 -5.32 19.65
C ASN A 344 -23.31 -6.34 19.82
N VAL A 345 -23.22 -6.96 20.99
CA VAL A 345 -22.27 -8.02 21.31
C VAL A 345 -23.06 -9.28 21.63
N ASP A 346 -22.95 -10.28 20.75
CA ASP A 346 -23.61 -11.58 20.88
C ASP A 346 -25.13 -11.50 21.18
N GLY A 347 -25.82 -10.58 20.50
CA GLY A 347 -27.27 -10.37 20.64
C GLY A 347 -27.67 -9.42 21.77
N VAL A 348 -26.74 -8.98 22.62
CA VAL A 348 -27.00 -7.99 23.67
C VAL A 348 -26.55 -6.60 23.20
N THR A 349 -27.41 -5.60 23.40
CA THR A 349 -27.15 -4.21 22.95
C THR A 349 -26.60 -3.37 24.10
N TYR A 350 -25.53 -2.65 23.84
CA TYR A 350 -24.84 -1.74 24.76
C TYR A 350 -24.70 -0.36 24.12
N TYR A 351 -24.39 0.65 24.93
CA TYR A 351 -24.00 1.97 24.46
C TYR A 351 -22.67 2.36 25.12
N PHE A 352 -21.72 2.83 24.32
CA PHE A 352 -20.44 3.34 24.78
C PHE A 352 -20.38 4.84 24.54
N ASP A 353 -20.01 5.61 25.55
CA ASP A 353 -19.90 7.06 25.45
C ASP A 353 -18.78 7.47 24.48
N ALA A 354 -18.67 8.77 24.17
CA ALA A 354 -17.66 9.28 23.25
C ALA A 354 -16.21 8.99 23.69
N ASN A 355 -15.98 8.78 24.99
CA ASN A 355 -14.70 8.36 25.55
C ASN A 355 -14.52 6.83 25.59
N GLY A 356 -15.46 6.08 25.03
CA GLY A 356 -15.47 4.62 24.97
C GLY A 356 -15.96 3.91 26.22
N ALA A 357 -16.30 4.61 27.31
CA ALA A 357 -16.79 3.98 28.52
C ALA A 357 -18.24 3.46 28.32
N MET A 358 -18.53 2.26 28.79
CA MET A 358 -19.86 1.67 28.73
C MET A 358 -20.83 2.46 29.60
N HIS A 359 -21.89 2.95 28.97
CA HIS A 359 -22.90 3.76 29.62
C HIS A 359 -23.81 2.91 30.52
N LYS A 360 -24.14 3.43 31.70
CA LYS A 360 -25.05 2.80 32.67
C LYS A 360 -26.07 3.83 33.14
N GLY A 361 -27.31 3.41 33.30
CA GLY A 361 -28.43 4.28 33.70
C GLY A 361 -29.17 4.91 32.51
N TRP A 362 -29.81 6.05 32.76
CA TRP A 362 -30.60 6.76 31.75
C TRP A 362 -29.73 7.44 30.69
N LEU A 363 -29.99 7.11 29.43
CA LEU A 363 -29.29 7.65 28.25
C LEU A 363 -30.27 8.44 27.37
N LEU A 364 -29.90 9.67 27.00
CA LEU A 364 -30.59 10.47 25.99
C LEU A 364 -29.78 10.48 24.69
N ASP A 365 -30.32 9.86 23.65
CA ASP A 365 -29.68 9.80 22.33
C ASP A 365 -30.72 10.08 21.24
N GLY A 366 -30.41 10.99 20.31
CA GLY A 366 -31.32 11.36 19.22
C GLY A 366 -32.72 11.84 19.66
N GLY A 367 -32.81 12.48 20.83
CA GLY A 367 -34.09 12.96 21.40
C GLY A 367 -34.96 11.86 22.02
N LYS A 368 -34.42 10.64 22.18
CA LYS A 368 -35.11 9.50 22.79
C LYS A 368 -34.37 9.06 24.05
N TRP A 369 -35.14 8.67 25.06
CA TRP A 369 -34.61 8.15 26.30
C TRP A 369 -34.57 6.62 26.29
N TYR A 370 -33.45 6.09 26.74
CA TYR A 370 -33.16 4.68 26.91
C TYR A 370 -32.68 4.45 28.34
N TYR A 371 -32.73 3.20 28.80
CA TYR A 371 -32.12 2.81 30.07
C TYR A 371 -31.15 1.65 29.85
N MET A 372 -29.88 1.90 30.17
CA MET A 372 -28.82 0.90 30.20
C MET A 372 -28.75 0.32 31.61
N ASN A 373 -28.87 -0.99 31.75
CA ASN A 373 -28.88 -1.69 33.03
C ASN A 373 -27.63 -1.32 33.87
N THR A 374 -27.81 -0.97 35.14
CA THR A 374 -26.71 -0.49 36.00
C THR A 374 -25.74 -1.60 36.43
N ASP A 375 -26.17 -2.86 36.40
CA ASP A 375 -25.35 -3.99 36.78
C ASP A 375 -24.45 -4.40 35.60
N ASN A 376 -25.04 -4.64 34.43
CA ASN A 376 -24.33 -5.22 33.28
C ASN A 376 -24.26 -4.32 32.03
N GLY A 377 -24.86 -3.13 32.03
CA GLY A 377 -24.80 -2.17 30.91
C GLY A 377 -25.71 -2.49 29.71
N SER A 378 -26.46 -3.60 29.74
CA SER A 378 -27.35 -3.99 28.62
C SER A 378 -28.57 -3.06 28.48
N LEU A 379 -29.03 -2.83 27.25
CA LEU A 379 -30.24 -2.05 26.98
C LEU A 379 -31.49 -2.77 27.52
N THR A 380 -32.21 -2.11 28.43
CA THR A 380 -33.47 -2.60 28.97
C THR A 380 -34.62 -2.39 27.97
N ARG A 381 -35.49 -3.40 27.82
CA ARG A 381 -36.66 -3.40 26.93
C ARG A 381 -37.88 -3.98 27.65
N ASN A 382 -39.09 -3.55 27.28
CA ASN A 382 -40.36 -4.05 27.82
C ASN A 382 -40.42 -4.06 29.37
N ALA A 383 -39.97 -2.99 30.00
CA ALA A 383 -39.87 -2.91 31.46
C ALA A 383 -40.15 -1.49 31.98
N TYR A 384 -40.54 -1.41 33.25
CA TYR A 384 -40.67 -0.14 33.98
C TYR A 384 -39.39 0.15 34.77
N ILE A 385 -38.86 1.37 34.63
CA ILE A 385 -37.74 1.88 35.42
C ILE A 385 -38.19 3.15 36.11
N GLY A 386 -38.30 3.15 37.44
CA GLY A 386 -38.71 4.34 38.19
C GLY A 386 -40.06 4.94 37.77
N GLY A 387 -40.99 4.11 37.28
CA GLY A 387 -42.31 4.54 36.78
C GLY A 387 -42.37 4.81 35.26
N TYR A 388 -41.24 4.79 34.56
CA TYR A 388 -41.16 5.03 33.12
C TYR A 388 -41.14 3.71 32.34
N TYR A 389 -42.09 3.49 31.43
CA TYR A 389 -42.15 2.28 30.61
C TYR A 389 -41.28 2.40 29.36
N LEU A 390 -40.39 1.43 29.17
CA LEU A 390 -39.59 1.25 27.96
C LEU A 390 -40.24 0.23 27.05
N ASN A 391 -40.48 0.60 25.79
CA ASN A 391 -41.11 -0.31 24.82
C ASN A 391 -40.16 -1.43 24.33
N SER A 392 -40.59 -2.21 23.34
CA SER A 392 -39.77 -3.31 22.75
C SER A 392 -38.47 -2.83 22.11
N ASN A 393 -38.43 -1.57 21.69
CA ASN A 393 -37.24 -0.91 21.16
C ASN A 393 -36.35 -0.30 22.26
N GLY A 394 -36.75 -0.39 23.54
CA GLY A 394 -36.01 0.16 24.67
C GLY A 394 -36.18 1.68 24.83
N ILE A 395 -37.16 2.26 24.14
CA ILE A 395 -37.43 3.71 24.15
C ILE A 395 -38.50 4.01 25.20
N TRP A 396 -38.25 5.01 26.05
CA TRP A 396 -39.26 5.56 26.95
C TRP A 396 -40.34 6.29 26.16
N ASN A 397 -41.59 5.87 26.33
CA ASN A 397 -42.76 6.60 25.85
C ASN A 397 -43.38 7.34 27.05
N PRO A 398 -43.51 8.68 26.98
CA PRO A 398 -44.16 9.48 28.02
C PRO A 398 -45.65 9.17 28.18
#